data_AF-A0A949QA37-F1
#
_entry.id   AF-A0A949QA37-F1
#
_cell.length_a   1.000
_cell.length_b   1.000
_cell.length_c   1.000
_cell.angle_alpha   90.00
_cell.angle_beta   90.00
_cell.angle_gamma   90.00
#
_symmetry.space_group_name_H-M   'P 1'
#
loop_
_entity.id
_entity.type
_entity.pdbx_description
1 polymer ?
#
loop_
_entity_poly.entity_id
_entity_poly.type
_entity_poly.pdbx_seq_one_letter_code
_entity_poly.pdbx_strand_id
1 'polypeptide(L)'
;MSIGPNAPGAWSLFDWSKALGSHNARSIAAALATLEKCGMPKTAIELQMLHGMGDPLKAAAMAMGLRVREYVPVGEMIPGMAYLVRRLLENTSNESWLKAGFLDNADVETLDSDPGIDRIQNAPERHALSIAVPGLGDGRAFFTEPMRNFAVAAVRTQFAAAVAATTVPVVRNDSAVADATRAVADADAAFPRWRDTPHTERAAAIVRAASLMRARRDELSAILIRESGKTWREADADVCEAIDFCEYYARESSALFGRTRLGNFVGELDEQWYQPRGVAAIISPWNFPLAICAGMTVAALVTGNCAVVKPAEQTPGIAKIMCDILWQSGIPRDVLHFVPGPGETVGAALVR
;
A
#
# COMPACT_ATOMS: atom_id res chain seq x y z
N MET A 1 46.52 11.83 -12.44
CA MET A 1 46.72 13.27 -12.70
C MET A 1 46.71 13.97 -11.35
N SER A 2 47.90 14.40 -10.90
CA SER A 2 48.12 15.07 -9.61
C SER A 2 47.54 16.48 -9.67
N ILE A 3 46.59 16.80 -8.79
CA ILE A 3 46.07 18.15 -8.59
C ILE A 3 46.87 18.76 -7.43
N GLY A 4 47.66 19.80 -7.72
CA GLY A 4 48.46 20.51 -6.71
C GLY A 4 47.61 21.26 -5.69
N PRO A 5 48.21 21.74 -4.58
CA PRO A 5 47.48 22.41 -3.51
C PRO A 5 46.98 23.78 -3.98
N ASN A 6 45.67 23.99 -3.93
CA ASN A 6 45.05 25.29 -4.22
C ASN A 6 45.53 26.35 -3.21
N ALA A 7 45.96 27.49 -3.73
CA ALA A 7 46.29 28.67 -2.94
C ALA A 7 45.04 29.22 -2.21
N PRO A 8 45.18 29.77 -0.99
CA PRO A 8 44.07 30.36 -0.26
C PRO A 8 43.73 31.72 -0.87
N GLY A 9 42.56 31.83 -1.54
CA GLY A 9 42.03 33.11 -1.99
C GLY A 9 41.29 33.14 -3.34
N ALA A 10 41.24 32.04 -4.10
CA ALA A 10 40.55 32.00 -5.38
C ALA A 10 39.13 31.41 -5.25
N TRP A 11 38.16 32.23 -4.86
CA TRP A 11 36.74 31.90 -5.01
C TRP A 11 36.37 32.10 -6.48
N SER A 12 36.20 31.01 -7.23
CA SER A 12 35.83 31.06 -8.64
C SER A 12 34.48 31.78 -8.83
N LEU A 13 34.34 32.59 -9.88
CA LEU A 13 33.13 33.35 -10.25
C LEU A 13 31.87 32.49 -10.54
N PHE A 14 31.94 31.17 -10.36
CA PHE A 14 30.83 30.21 -10.40
C PHE A 14 30.81 29.34 -9.13
N ASP A 15 31.09 29.92 -7.97
CA ASP A 15 30.85 29.25 -6.71
C ASP A 15 29.33 29.13 -6.51
N TRP A 16 28.83 27.90 -6.38
CA TRP A 16 27.40 27.63 -6.19
C TRP A 16 26.97 28.18 -4.83
N SER A 17 26.63 29.47 -4.79
CA SER A 17 26.13 30.10 -3.58
C SER A 17 24.84 29.38 -3.17
N LYS A 18 24.81 28.90 -1.92
CA LYS A 18 23.67 28.16 -1.39
C LYS A 18 22.45 29.09 -1.40
N ALA A 19 21.26 28.57 -1.68
CA ALA A 19 20.03 29.35 -1.65
C ALA A 19 19.05 28.77 -0.61
N LEU A 20 18.45 29.62 0.21
CA LEU A 20 17.41 29.26 1.17
C LEU A 20 16.09 29.88 0.73
N GLY A 21 15.20 29.06 0.18
CA GLY A 21 13.81 29.44 -0.11
C GLY A 21 12.92 29.28 1.12
N SER A 22 12.66 30.36 1.86
CA SER A 22 11.79 30.29 3.05
C SER A 22 11.23 31.65 3.45
N HIS A 23 9.97 31.66 3.91
CA HIS A 23 9.34 32.79 4.61
C HIS A 23 9.27 32.58 6.13
N ASN A 24 9.91 31.53 6.66
CA ASN A 24 9.93 31.24 8.09
C ASN A 24 11.18 31.89 8.73
N ALA A 25 10.97 32.84 9.63
CA ALA A 25 12.06 33.57 10.30
C ALA A 25 12.97 32.64 11.13
N ARG A 26 12.43 31.59 11.75
CA ARG A 26 13.21 30.58 12.49
C ARG A 26 14.18 29.85 11.56
N SER A 27 13.70 29.42 10.38
CA SER A 27 14.54 28.72 9.39
C SER A 27 15.66 29.63 8.87
N ILE A 28 15.38 30.91 8.65
CA ILE A 28 16.38 31.90 8.25
C ILE A 28 17.40 32.13 9.36
N ALA A 29 16.95 32.32 10.60
CA ALA A 29 17.83 32.52 11.75
C ALA A 29 18.74 31.30 11.98
N ALA A 30 18.19 30.08 11.91
CA ALA A 30 18.96 28.85 12.04
C ALA A 30 20.04 28.71 10.95
N ALA A 31 19.72 29.06 9.71
CA ALA A 31 20.69 29.07 8.62
C ALA A 31 21.81 30.10 8.84
N LEU A 32 21.47 31.31 9.27
CA LEU A 32 22.45 32.37 9.56
C LEU A 32 23.38 31.98 10.74
N ALA A 33 22.83 31.45 11.83
CA ALA A 33 23.61 30.97 12.96
C ALA A 33 24.54 29.81 12.57
N THR A 34 24.10 28.94 11.65
CA THR A 34 24.93 27.85 11.12
C THR A 34 26.10 28.38 10.29
N LEU A 35 25.87 29.39 9.46
CA LEU A 35 26.95 30.03 8.70
C LEU A 35 27.99 30.66 9.61
N GLU A 36 27.55 31.38 10.65
CA GLU A 36 28.43 31.98 11.65
C GLU A 36 29.27 30.92 12.37
N LYS A 37 28.63 29.84 12.83
CA LYS A 37 29.32 28.69 13.47
C LYS A 37 30.37 28.05 12.56
N CYS A 38 30.11 28.00 11.26
CA CYS A 38 31.04 27.46 10.26
C CYS A 38 32.09 28.47 9.78
N GLY A 39 32.12 29.70 10.32
CA GLY A 39 33.04 30.76 9.89
C GLY A 39 32.80 31.24 8.46
N MET A 40 31.60 31.05 7.92
CA MET A 40 31.23 31.42 6.55
C MET A 40 30.64 32.83 6.49
N PRO A 41 30.93 33.62 5.44
CA PRO A 41 30.35 34.94 5.30
C PRO A 41 28.85 34.85 4.97
N LYS A 42 28.08 35.88 5.34
CA LYS A 42 26.64 35.99 5.01
C LYS A 42 26.37 35.92 3.50
N THR A 43 27.33 36.34 2.67
CA THR A 43 27.26 36.27 1.20
C THR A 43 27.32 34.85 0.65
N ALA A 44 27.66 33.86 1.48
CA ALA A 44 27.66 32.45 1.09
C ALA A 44 26.25 31.88 0.89
N ILE A 45 25.21 32.60 1.35
CA ILE A 45 23.81 32.24 1.13
C ILE A 45 23.04 33.35 0.41
N GLU A 46 22.11 32.96 -0.45
CA GLU A 46 21.04 33.80 -0.99
C GLU A 46 19.71 33.41 -0.33
N LEU A 47 18.95 34.39 0.16
CA LEU A 47 17.58 34.18 0.60
C LEU A 47 16.63 34.31 -0.59
N GLN A 48 15.72 33.36 -0.75
CA GLN A 48 14.71 33.36 -1.80
C GLN A 48 13.31 33.40 -1.19
N MET A 49 12.49 34.34 -1.64
CA MET A 49 11.10 34.50 -1.19
C MET A 49 10.18 34.73 -2.38
N LEU A 50 8.93 34.30 -2.28
CA LEU A 50 7.93 34.52 -3.33
C LEU A 50 7.51 36.00 -3.38
N HIS A 51 7.29 36.50 -4.59
CA HIS A 51 6.69 37.81 -4.80
C HIS A 51 5.29 37.89 -4.16
N GLY A 52 4.98 39.02 -3.51
CA GLY A 52 3.69 39.24 -2.82
C GLY A 52 3.51 38.49 -1.49
N MET A 53 4.59 37.95 -0.90
CA MET A 53 4.55 37.23 0.38
C MET A 53 5.74 37.59 1.26
N GLY A 54 5.49 37.83 2.55
CA GLY A 54 6.55 38.05 3.54
C GLY A 54 7.33 39.36 3.35
N ASP A 55 6.71 40.39 2.78
CA ASP A 55 7.39 41.65 2.45
C ASP A 55 8.08 42.33 3.65
N PRO A 56 7.52 42.33 4.88
CA PRO A 56 8.24 42.83 6.06
C PRO A 56 9.53 42.05 6.34
N LEU A 57 9.50 40.73 6.15
CA LEU A 57 10.65 39.86 6.36
C LEU A 57 11.73 40.07 5.28
N LYS A 58 11.33 40.31 4.03
CA LYS A 58 12.25 40.69 2.95
C LYS A 58 12.94 42.01 3.25
N ALA A 59 12.18 43.02 3.69
CA ALA A 59 12.72 44.33 4.05
C ALA A 59 13.74 44.20 5.20
N ALA A 60 13.42 43.42 6.24
CA ALA A 60 14.34 43.14 7.34
C ALA A 60 15.61 42.43 6.85
N ALA A 61 15.49 41.41 6.01
CA ALA A 61 16.64 40.69 5.45
C ALA A 61 17.57 41.60 4.63
N MET A 62 17.01 42.49 3.79
CA MET A 62 17.79 43.48 3.05
C MET A 62 18.51 44.47 3.98
N ALA A 63 17.83 44.95 5.03
CA ALA A 63 18.43 45.84 6.02
C ALA A 63 19.59 45.19 6.79
N MET A 64 19.55 43.86 6.97
CA MET A 64 20.63 43.06 7.56
C MET A 64 21.81 42.78 6.61
N GLY A 65 21.78 43.32 5.38
CA GLY A 65 22.79 43.11 4.35
C GLY A 65 22.76 41.72 3.72
N LEU A 66 21.64 41.00 3.84
CA LEU A 66 21.47 39.68 3.22
C LEU A 66 21.08 39.84 1.76
N ARG A 67 21.61 38.96 0.90
CA ARG A 67 21.22 38.90 -0.50
C ARG A 67 19.85 38.23 -0.62
N VAL A 68 18.85 38.97 -1.10
CA VAL A 68 17.47 38.48 -1.28
C VAL A 68 17.13 38.44 -2.78
N ARG A 69 16.54 37.33 -3.23
CA ARG A 69 15.97 37.17 -4.57
C ARG A 69 14.47 36.90 -4.45
N GLU A 70 13.68 37.66 -5.19
CA GLU A 70 12.25 37.37 -5.33
C GLU A 70 12.01 36.38 -6.46
N TYR A 71 11.22 35.34 -6.17
CA TYR A 71 10.65 34.48 -7.20
C TYR A 71 9.36 35.13 -7.71
N VAL A 72 9.40 35.63 -8.94
CA VAL A 72 8.27 36.29 -9.62
C VAL A 72 7.69 35.32 -10.66
N PRO A 73 6.52 34.71 -10.40
CA PRO A 73 5.85 33.86 -11.40
C PRO A 73 5.41 34.73 -12.58
N VAL A 74 5.79 34.31 -13.80
CA VAL A 74 5.39 34.96 -15.05
C VAL A 74 4.81 33.89 -15.96
N GLY A 75 3.63 34.16 -16.54
CA GLY A 75 3.00 33.24 -17.48
C GLY A 75 1.52 33.53 -17.70
N GLU A 76 0.90 32.64 -18.46
CA GLU A 76 -0.51 32.70 -18.81
C GLU A 76 -1.44 32.49 -17.60
N MET A 77 -2.68 32.98 -17.73
CA MET A 77 -3.67 32.95 -16.65
C MET A 77 -3.98 31.53 -16.14
N ILE A 78 -4.11 30.54 -17.03
CA ILE A 78 -4.52 29.18 -16.64
C ILE A 78 -3.47 28.48 -15.75
N PRO A 79 -2.17 28.39 -16.14
CA PRO A 79 -1.12 27.97 -15.22
C PRO A 79 -1.02 28.86 -13.97
N GLY A 80 -1.28 30.17 -14.12
CA GLY A 80 -1.35 31.13 -13.01
C GLY A 80 -2.42 30.78 -11.97
N MET A 81 -3.58 30.26 -12.38
CA MET A 81 -4.62 29.80 -11.45
C MET A 81 -4.19 28.54 -10.69
N ALA A 82 -3.51 27.59 -11.32
CA ALA A 82 -2.94 26.44 -10.62
C ALA A 82 -1.87 26.88 -9.60
N TYR A 83 -1.06 27.87 -9.94
CA TYR A 83 -0.12 28.50 -9.01
C TYR A 83 -0.84 29.17 -7.84
N LEU A 84 -1.90 29.95 -8.11
CA LEU A 84 -2.71 30.61 -7.09
C LEU A 84 -3.32 29.61 -6.11
N VAL A 85 -3.88 28.50 -6.59
CA VAL A 85 -4.45 27.44 -5.72
C VAL A 85 -3.39 26.89 -4.77
N ARG A 86 -2.17 26.64 -5.25
CA ARG A 86 -1.06 26.20 -4.37
C ARG A 86 -0.72 27.24 -3.30
N ARG A 87 -0.75 28.54 -3.66
CA ARG A 87 -0.50 29.63 -2.70
C ARG A 87 -1.59 29.76 -1.66
N LEU A 88 -2.86 29.62 -2.06
CA LEU A 88 -3.98 29.62 -1.14
C LEU A 88 -3.86 28.47 -0.13
N LEU A 89 -3.58 27.25 -0.59
CA LEU A 89 -3.40 26.09 0.29
C LEU A 89 -2.23 26.27 1.27
N GLU A 90 -1.12 26.84 0.82
CA GLU A 90 0.06 27.10 1.66
C GLU A 90 -0.21 28.19 2.70
N ASN A 91 -0.88 29.29 2.31
CA ASN A 91 -1.12 30.44 3.18
C ASN A 91 -2.23 30.20 4.21
N THR A 92 -3.19 29.31 3.92
CA THR A 92 -4.30 29.00 4.83
C THR A 92 -4.08 27.73 5.65
N SER A 93 -2.99 27.00 5.42
CA SER A 93 -2.65 25.82 6.21
C SER A 93 -2.50 26.18 7.69
N ASN A 94 -3.10 25.38 8.58
CA ASN A 94 -2.94 25.53 10.03
C ASN A 94 -1.49 25.36 10.50
N GLU A 95 -0.66 24.70 9.69
CA GLU A 95 0.78 24.51 9.94
C GLU A 95 1.64 25.63 9.33
N SER A 96 1.02 26.65 8.70
CA SER A 96 1.74 27.75 8.07
C SER A 96 2.29 28.72 9.12
N TRP A 97 3.62 28.90 9.15
CA TRP A 97 4.27 29.89 10.02
C TRP A 97 3.77 31.31 9.72
N LEU A 98 3.47 31.63 8.45
CA LEU A 98 2.92 32.92 8.06
C LEU A 98 1.51 33.13 8.65
N LYS A 99 0.66 32.10 8.62
CA LYS A 99 -0.66 32.17 9.26
C LYS A 99 -0.52 32.29 10.79
N ALA A 100 0.32 31.46 11.40
CA ALA A 100 0.54 31.45 12.84
C ALA A 100 1.06 32.81 13.36
N GLY A 101 2.00 33.43 12.63
CA GLY A 101 2.61 34.70 13.00
C GLY A 101 1.79 35.95 12.66
N PHE A 102 1.06 35.96 11.53
CA PHE A 102 0.32 37.17 11.08
C PHE A 102 -1.19 37.14 11.36
N LEU A 103 -1.80 35.96 11.47
CA LEU A 103 -3.26 35.82 11.62
C LEU A 103 -3.65 35.26 12.99
N ASP A 104 -2.92 34.27 13.50
CA ASP A 104 -3.29 33.58 14.74
C ASP A 104 -2.60 34.16 16.00
N ASN A 105 -1.77 35.20 15.87
CA ASN A 105 -1.01 35.86 16.95
C ASN A 105 -0.29 34.87 17.88
N ALA A 106 0.32 33.82 17.32
CA ALA A 106 1.07 32.85 18.10
C ALA A 106 2.24 33.52 18.83
N ASP A 107 2.53 33.06 20.05
CA ASP A 107 3.62 33.60 20.85
C ASP A 107 4.99 33.30 20.22
N VAL A 108 5.94 34.23 20.42
CA VAL A 108 7.28 34.18 19.84
C VAL A 108 8.04 32.93 20.29
N GLU A 109 7.88 32.51 21.55
CA GLU A 109 8.49 31.28 22.06
C GLU A 109 7.98 30.02 21.33
N THR A 110 6.72 30.02 20.91
CA THR A 110 6.15 28.90 20.14
C THR A 110 6.68 28.89 18.71
N LEU A 111 6.80 30.07 18.08
CA LEU A 111 7.29 30.23 16.71
C LEU A 111 8.80 29.99 16.57
N ASP A 112 9.57 30.15 17.65
CA ASP A 112 11.03 29.98 17.69
C ASP A 112 11.48 28.61 18.25
N SER A 113 10.52 27.75 18.63
CA SER A 113 10.81 26.42 19.17
C SER A 113 11.62 25.54 18.20
N ASP A 114 12.51 24.71 18.75
CA ASP A 114 13.21 23.69 17.96
C ASP A 114 12.20 22.63 17.49
N PRO A 115 12.04 22.39 16.18
CA PRO A 115 11.10 21.39 15.67
C PRO A 115 11.41 19.96 16.16
N GLY A 116 12.63 19.69 16.64
CA GLY A 116 13.03 18.43 17.27
C GLY A 116 13.08 17.23 16.31
N ILE A 117 13.77 16.17 16.73
CA ILE A 117 13.77 14.88 16.00
C ILE A 117 12.53 14.02 16.29
N ASP A 118 11.84 14.30 17.40
CA ASP A 118 10.72 13.49 17.88
C ASP A 118 9.51 13.52 16.94
N ARG A 119 9.34 14.60 16.16
CA ARG A 119 8.29 14.69 15.12
C ARG A 119 8.51 13.71 13.96
N ILE A 120 9.77 13.33 13.71
CA ILE A 120 10.12 12.31 12.69
C ILE A 120 9.87 10.92 13.26
N GLN A 121 10.12 10.73 14.56
CA GLN A 121 9.97 9.44 15.24
C GLN A 121 8.51 9.10 15.58
N ASN A 122 7.67 10.10 15.85
CA ASN A 122 6.29 9.94 16.30
C ASN A 122 5.24 10.30 15.23
N ALA A 123 5.55 10.10 13.95
CA ALA A 123 4.60 10.37 12.87
C ALA A 123 3.30 9.57 13.10
N PRO A 124 2.12 10.19 13.02
CA PRO A 124 0.87 9.51 13.34
C PRO A 124 0.67 8.31 12.39
N GLU A 125 0.66 7.10 12.96
CA GLU A 125 0.22 5.92 12.24
C GLU A 125 -1.25 6.10 11.87
N ARG A 126 -1.56 6.05 10.57
CA ARG A 126 -2.91 6.30 10.05
C ARG A 126 -3.87 5.12 10.26
N HIS A 127 -4.25 4.70 11.47
CA HIS A 127 -5.09 3.50 11.59
C HIS A 127 -6.13 3.54 12.73
N ALA A 128 -7.41 3.45 12.34
CA ALA A 128 -8.55 3.14 13.22
C ALA A 128 -9.77 2.54 12.47
N LEU A 129 -9.61 2.03 11.24
CA LEU A 129 -10.74 1.61 10.39
C LEU A 129 -11.05 0.11 10.40
N SER A 130 -10.20 -0.73 11.01
CA SER A 130 -10.40 -2.19 11.07
C SER A 130 -9.96 -2.74 12.42
N ILE A 131 -10.49 -3.90 12.78
CA ILE A 131 -10.18 -4.54 14.07
C ILE A 131 -8.81 -5.23 14.02
N ALA A 132 -8.06 -5.12 15.11
CA ALA A 132 -6.93 -6.00 15.37
C ALA A 132 -7.45 -7.27 16.05
N VAL A 133 -7.16 -8.44 15.49
CA VAL A 133 -7.54 -9.74 16.07
C VAL A 133 -6.34 -10.32 16.82
N PRO A 134 -6.38 -10.45 18.16
CA PRO A 134 -5.27 -11.01 18.92
C PRO A 134 -4.87 -12.41 18.45
N GLY A 135 -3.56 -12.63 18.27
CA GLY A 135 -3.01 -13.93 17.84
C GLY A 135 -3.13 -14.22 16.34
N LEU A 136 -3.68 -13.29 15.54
CA LEU A 136 -3.74 -13.41 14.08
C LEU A 136 -2.68 -12.51 13.41
N GLY A 137 -1.80 -13.10 12.60
CA GLY A 137 -0.77 -12.37 11.87
C GLY A 137 0.20 -11.61 12.77
N ASP A 138 0.35 -10.32 12.51
CA ASP A 138 1.18 -9.39 13.27
C ASP A 138 0.43 -8.71 14.44
N GLY A 139 -0.83 -9.10 14.68
CA GLY A 139 -1.67 -8.49 15.72
C GLY A 139 -2.09 -7.05 15.42
N ARG A 140 -1.87 -6.56 14.18
CA ARG A 140 -2.29 -5.22 13.76
C ARG A 140 -3.62 -5.25 13.04
N ALA A 141 -4.28 -4.09 13.06
CA ALA A 141 -5.43 -3.80 12.20
C ALA A 141 -5.04 -3.97 10.71
N PHE A 142 -6.02 -4.33 9.87
CA PHE A 142 -5.81 -4.45 8.43
C PHE A 142 -5.34 -3.11 7.82
N PHE A 143 -4.34 -3.20 6.95
CA PHE A 143 -3.88 -2.14 6.06
C PHE A 143 -3.68 -2.71 4.65
N THR A 144 -4.00 -1.91 3.64
CA THR A 144 -3.78 -2.26 2.23
C THR A 144 -2.28 -2.42 1.97
N GLU A 145 -1.92 -3.48 1.25
CA GLU A 145 -0.56 -3.78 0.84
C GLU A 145 -0.02 -2.63 -0.04
N PRO A 146 1.10 -2.00 0.33
CA PRO A 146 1.63 -0.89 -0.44
C PRO A 146 2.12 -1.34 -1.82
N MET A 147 1.68 -0.65 -2.88
CA MET A 147 2.18 -0.87 -4.24
C MET A 147 3.69 -0.58 -4.36
N ARG A 148 4.36 -1.22 -5.32
CA ARG A 148 5.77 -1.01 -5.62
C ARG A 148 6.00 0.42 -6.08
N ASN A 149 6.94 1.10 -5.43
CA ASN A 149 7.35 2.42 -5.85
C ASN A 149 8.37 2.35 -7.00
N PHE A 150 7.89 2.33 -8.23
CA PHE A 150 8.73 2.32 -9.42
C PHE A 150 9.51 3.63 -9.67
N ALA A 151 9.35 4.68 -8.84
CA ALA A 151 10.27 5.82 -8.88
C ALA A 151 11.69 5.40 -8.44
N VAL A 152 11.81 4.37 -7.59
CA VAL A 152 13.09 3.84 -7.10
C VAL A 152 13.74 2.94 -8.17
N ALA A 153 14.97 3.28 -8.57
CA ALA A 153 15.68 2.56 -9.63
C ALA A 153 15.92 1.08 -9.29
N ALA A 154 16.36 0.79 -8.06
CA ALA A 154 16.59 -0.59 -7.61
C ALA A 154 15.34 -1.48 -7.71
N VAL A 155 14.16 -0.93 -7.37
CA VAL A 155 12.86 -1.63 -7.50
C VAL A 155 12.59 -1.97 -8.96
N ARG A 156 12.79 -1.03 -9.89
CA ARG A 156 12.61 -1.30 -11.33
C ARG A 156 13.55 -2.40 -11.82
N THR A 157 14.82 -2.36 -11.41
CA THR A 157 15.81 -3.35 -11.82
C THR A 157 15.47 -4.75 -11.30
N GLN A 158 15.11 -4.88 -10.02
CA GLN A 158 14.73 -6.15 -9.42
C GLN A 158 13.46 -6.71 -10.07
N PHE A 159 12.44 -5.88 -10.25
CA PHE A 159 11.17 -6.29 -10.87
C PHE A 159 11.39 -6.73 -12.32
N ALA A 160 12.19 -5.99 -13.10
CA ALA A 160 12.56 -6.37 -14.47
C ALA A 160 13.24 -7.75 -14.52
N ALA A 161 14.16 -8.02 -13.59
CA ALA A 161 14.85 -9.29 -13.50
C ALA A 161 13.89 -10.45 -13.18
N ALA A 162 12.93 -10.24 -12.27
CA ALA A 162 11.89 -11.22 -11.98
C ALA A 162 11.02 -11.50 -13.23
N VAL A 163 10.59 -10.47 -13.95
CA VAL A 163 9.84 -10.61 -15.21
C VAL A 163 10.62 -11.41 -16.26
N ALA A 164 11.92 -11.16 -16.39
CA ALA A 164 12.78 -11.86 -17.33
C ALA A 164 12.96 -13.35 -16.96
N ALA A 165 13.15 -13.65 -15.68
CA ALA A 165 13.45 -15.01 -15.20
C ALA A 165 12.22 -15.92 -15.06
N THR A 166 11.03 -15.35 -14.87
CA THR A 166 9.83 -16.12 -14.53
C THR A 166 9.22 -16.83 -15.73
N THR A 167 8.81 -18.08 -15.55
CA THR A 167 8.10 -18.89 -16.53
C THR A 167 6.69 -19.19 -16.03
N VAL A 168 5.67 -19.00 -16.88
CA VAL A 168 4.28 -19.32 -16.55
C VAL A 168 4.12 -20.85 -16.56
N PRO A 169 3.52 -21.47 -15.52
CA PRO A 169 3.24 -22.89 -15.53
C PRO A 169 2.29 -23.27 -16.66
N VAL A 170 2.59 -24.36 -17.36
CA VAL A 170 1.69 -24.92 -18.37
C VAL A 170 0.60 -25.71 -17.65
N VAL A 171 -0.62 -25.17 -17.66
CA VAL A 171 -1.82 -25.82 -17.13
C VAL A 171 -2.76 -26.10 -18.28
N ARG A 172 -3.14 -27.36 -18.45
CA ARG A 172 -4.11 -27.75 -19.48
C ARG A 172 -5.53 -27.53 -18.92
N ASN A 173 -6.39 -26.96 -19.75
CA ASN A 173 -7.83 -26.85 -19.47
C ASN A 173 -8.55 -28.12 -19.94
N ASP A 174 -8.10 -29.28 -19.50
CA ASP A 174 -8.57 -30.59 -19.97
C ASP A 174 -9.27 -31.42 -18.90
N SER A 175 -9.64 -30.81 -17.77
CA SER A 175 -10.50 -31.49 -16.79
C SER A 175 -11.80 -31.94 -17.44
N ALA A 176 -12.25 -33.14 -17.12
CA ALA A 176 -13.53 -33.67 -17.56
C ALA A 176 -14.65 -33.34 -16.56
N VAL A 177 -15.90 -33.50 -16.99
CA VAL A 177 -17.08 -33.40 -16.09
C VAL A 177 -16.95 -34.32 -14.89
N ALA A 178 -16.40 -35.53 -15.07
CA ALA A 178 -16.17 -36.48 -14.00
C ALA A 178 -15.16 -35.96 -12.94
N ASP A 179 -14.20 -35.12 -13.33
CA ASP A 179 -13.26 -34.52 -12.39
C ASP A 179 -13.92 -33.44 -11.54
N ALA A 180 -14.81 -32.64 -12.14
CA ALA A 180 -15.64 -31.68 -11.41
C ALA A 180 -16.57 -32.38 -10.41
N THR A 181 -17.27 -33.43 -10.84
CA THR A 181 -18.16 -34.21 -9.95
C THR A 181 -17.39 -34.82 -8.79
N ARG A 182 -16.20 -35.38 -9.04
CA ARG A 182 -15.33 -35.94 -8.00
C ARG A 182 -14.84 -34.87 -7.02
N ALA A 183 -14.39 -33.72 -7.52
CA ALA A 183 -13.95 -32.62 -6.69
C ALA A 183 -15.07 -32.10 -5.76
N VAL A 184 -16.30 -32.00 -6.25
CA VAL A 184 -17.46 -31.63 -5.43
C VAL A 184 -17.75 -32.68 -4.36
N ALA A 185 -17.74 -33.97 -4.72
CA ALA A 185 -17.98 -35.05 -3.77
C ALA A 185 -16.90 -35.11 -2.66
N ASP A 186 -15.63 -34.96 -3.03
CA ASP A 186 -14.51 -34.95 -2.09
C ASP A 186 -14.59 -33.72 -1.15
N ALA A 187 -14.93 -32.54 -1.70
CA ALA A 187 -15.14 -31.33 -0.92
C ALA A 187 -16.32 -31.44 0.04
N ASP A 188 -17.43 -32.07 -0.37
CA ASP A 188 -18.60 -32.30 0.48
C ASP A 188 -18.27 -33.27 1.63
N ALA A 189 -17.52 -34.34 1.34
CA ALA A 189 -17.04 -35.27 2.35
C ALA A 189 -16.10 -34.59 3.37
N ALA A 190 -15.27 -33.63 2.94
CA ALA A 190 -14.38 -32.87 3.80
C ALA A 190 -15.09 -31.75 4.59
N PHE A 191 -16.26 -31.30 4.13
CA PHE A 191 -16.95 -30.12 4.66
C PHE A 191 -17.23 -30.18 6.17
N PRO A 192 -17.77 -31.26 6.77
CA PRO A 192 -18.04 -31.30 8.21
C PRO A 192 -16.78 -31.02 9.04
N ARG A 193 -15.65 -31.64 8.67
CA ARG A 193 -14.37 -31.41 9.34
C ARG A 193 -13.89 -29.97 9.17
N TRP A 194 -14.01 -29.40 7.97
CA TRP A 194 -13.54 -28.04 7.71
C TRP A 194 -14.41 -26.97 8.38
N ARG A 195 -15.73 -27.16 8.37
CA ARG A 195 -16.70 -26.33 9.11
C ARG A 195 -16.33 -26.25 10.60
N ASP A 196 -15.99 -27.39 11.18
CA ASP A 196 -15.76 -27.53 12.62
C ASP A 196 -14.32 -27.16 13.03
N THR A 197 -13.38 -26.97 12.07
CA THR A 197 -12.06 -26.35 12.31
C THR A 197 -12.24 -24.96 12.92
N PRO A 198 -11.53 -24.57 14.01
CA PRO A 198 -11.65 -23.24 14.59
C PRO A 198 -11.39 -22.12 13.57
N HIS A 199 -12.23 -21.09 13.58
CA HIS A 199 -12.14 -19.95 12.66
C HIS A 199 -10.76 -19.26 12.64
N THR A 200 -10.08 -19.24 13.78
CA THR A 200 -8.73 -18.68 13.99
C THR A 200 -7.68 -19.49 13.25
N GLU A 201 -7.81 -20.82 13.21
CA GLU A 201 -6.90 -21.69 12.45
C GLU A 201 -7.10 -21.51 10.95
N ARG A 202 -8.36 -21.41 10.50
CA ARG A 202 -8.68 -21.10 9.09
C ARG A 202 -8.12 -19.74 8.68
N ALA A 203 -8.37 -18.70 9.47
CA ALA A 203 -7.85 -17.36 9.25
C ALA A 203 -6.31 -17.32 9.25
N ALA A 204 -5.66 -18.03 10.18
CA ALA A 204 -4.21 -18.11 10.23
C ALA A 204 -3.60 -18.77 8.97
N ALA A 205 -4.27 -19.77 8.38
CA ALA A 205 -3.85 -20.34 7.10
C ALA A 205 -3.92 -19.33 5.95
N ILE A 206 -4.96 -18.48 5.93
CA ILE A 206 -5.10 -17.43 4.91
C ILE A 206 -4.05 -16.31 5.12
N VAL A 207 -3.74 -15.91 6.35
CA VAL A 207 -2.66 -14.95 6.63
C VAL A 207 -1.28 -15.49 6.24
N ARG A 208 -1.04 -16.79 6.42
CA ARG A 208 0.18 -17.44 5.90
C ARG A 208 0.23 -17.40 4.37
N ALA A 209 -0.90 -17.58 3.68
CA ALA A 209 -0.97 -17.45 2.23
C ALA A 209 -0.62 -16.03 1.77
N ALA A 210 -1.14 -15.00 2.43
CA ALA A 210 -0.78 -13.60 2.19
C ALA A 210 0.74 -13.37 2.32
N SER A 211 1.34 -13.94 3.36
CA SER A 211 2.80 -13.84 3.58
C SER A 211 3.61 -14.51 2.47
N LEU A 212 3.17 -15.68 2.00
CA LEU A 212 3.79 -16.38 0.87
C LEU A 212 3.65 -15.60 -0.45
N MET A 213 2.48 -15.01 -0.71
CA MET A 213 2.26 -14.14 -1.87
C MET A 213 3.17 -12.91 -1.81
N ARG A 214 3.28 -12.28 -0.63
CA ARG A 214 4.16 -11.11 -0.40
C ARG A 214 5.63 -11.44 -0.66
N ALA A 215 6.09 -12.62 -0.21
CA ALA A 215 7.46 -13.08 -0.44
C ALA A 215 7.75 -13.36 -1.94
N ARG A 216 6.73 -13.77 -2.70
CA ARG A 216 6.83 -14.11 -4.13
C ARG A 216 6.24 -13.04 -5.04
N ARG A 217 6.02 -11.82 -4.54
CA ARG A 217 5.22 -10.79 -5.20
C ARG A 217 5.68 -10.48 -6.62
N ASP A 218 6.98 -10.26 -6.82
CA ASP A 218 7.52 -9.91 -8.13
C ASP A 218 7.43 -11.10 -9.12
N GLU A 219 7.53 -12.34 -8.63
CA GLU A 219 7.32 -13.56 -9.44
C GLU A 219 5.84 -13.67 -9.87
N LEU A 220 4.90 -13.47 -8.94
CA LEU A 220 3.47 -13.50 -9.21
C LEU A 220 3.08 -12.41 -10.22
N SER A 221 3.59 -11.20 -10.05
CA SER A 221 3.39 -10.12 -11.02
C SER A 221 3.99 -10.46 -12.39
N ALA A 222 5.16 -11.10 -12.42
CA ALA A 222 5.75 -11.55 -13.68
C ALA A 222 4.90 -12.59 -14.41
N ILE A 223 4.27 -13.51 -13.69
CA ILE A 223 3.31 -14.48 -14.26
C ILE A 223 2.11 -13.74 -14.84
N LEU A 224 1.51 -12.82 -14.09
CA LEU A 224 0.38 -12.00 -14.56
C LEU A 224 0.71 -11.23 -15.85
N ILE A 225 1.89 -10.61 -15.91
CA ILE A 225 2.35 -9.90 -17.11
C ILE A 225 2.42 -10.86 -18.30
N ARG A 226 3.00 -12.06 -18.12
CA ARG A 226 3.23 -13.02 -19.20
C ARG A 226 1.98 -13.76 -19.64
N GLU A 227 1.07 -14.04 -18.72
CA GLU A 227 -0.13 -14.84 -18.97
C GLU A 227 -1.31 -13.97 -19.41
N SER A 228 -1.56 -12.83 -18.76
CA SER A 228 -2.72 -11.98 -19.03
C SER A 228 -2.38 -10.63 -19.65
N GLY A 229 -1.09 -10.35 -19.91
CA GLY A 229 -0.67 -9.12 -20.59
C GLY A 229 -0.78 -7.84 -19.76
N LYS A 230 -0.89 -7.94 -18.43
CA LYS A 230 -0.98 -6.74 -17.56
C LYS A 230 0.29 -5.90 -17.63
N THR A 231 0.15 -4.58 -17.48
CA THR A 231 1.32 -3.71 -17.28
C THR A 231 1.92 -3.91 -15.89
N TRP A 232 3.15 -3.43 -15.64
CA TRP A 232 3.84 -3.65 -14.37
C TRP A 232 3.04 -3.16 -13.16
N ARG A 233 2.45 -1.98 -13.25
CA ARG A 233 1.66 -1.39 -12.16
C ARG A 233 0.37 -2.16 -11.94
N GLU A 234 -0.30 -2.60 -13.01
CA GLU A 234 -1.54 -3.38 -12.89
C GLU A 234 -1.28 -4.78 -12.33
N ALA A 235 -0.18 -5.43 -12.74
CA ALA A 235 0.20 -6.74 -12.25
C ALA A 235 0.64 -6.70 -10.78
N ASP A 236 1.35 -5.65 -10.38
CA ASP A 236 1.68 -5.42 -8.97
C ASP A 236 0.43 -5.16 -8.12
N ALA A 237 -0.47 -4.30 -8.61
CA ALA A 237 -1.73 -4.00 -7.92
C ALA A 237 -2.61 -5.24 -7.76
N ASP A 238 -2.68 -6.12 -8.76
CA ASP A 238 -3.45 -7.37 -8.69
C ASP A 238 -2.89 -8.32 -7.60
N VAL A 239 -1.56 -8.43 -7.48
CA VAL A 239 -0.95 -9.21 -6.38
C VAL A 239 -1.22 -8.56 -5.02
N CYS A 240 -1.10 -7.24 -4.91
CA CYS A 240 -1.46 -6.50 -3.68
C CYS A 240 -2.90 -6.76 -3.27
N GLU A 241 -3.84 -6.66 -4.21
CA GLU A 241 -5.26 -6.86 -3.94
C GLU A 241 -5.57 -8.31 -3.51
N ALA A 242 -4.87 -9.31 -4.08
CA ALA A 242 -4.97 -10.69 -3.63
C ALA A 242 -4.47 -10.88 -2.18
N ILE A 243 -3.35 -10.24 -1.83
CA ILE A 243 -2.82 -10.19 -0.46
C ILE A 243 -3.84 -9.50 0.46
N ASP A 244 -4.43 -8.40 0.02
CA ASP A 244 -5.41 -7.64 0.77
C ASP A 244 -6.66 -8.46 1.07
N PHE A 245 -7.20 -9.19 0.09
CA PHE A 245 -8.34 -10.07 0.33
C PHE A 245 -8.02 -11.15 1.37
N CYS A 246 -6.81 -11.71 1.34
CA CYS A 246 -6.37 -12.68 2.34
C CYS A 246 -6.33 -12.04 3.73
N GLU A 247 -5.66 -10.90 3.88
CA GLU A 247 -5.46 -10.21 5.16
C GLU A 247 -6.78 -9.65 5.72
N TYR A 248 -7.62 -9.06 4.86
CA TYR A 248 -8.90 -8.46 5.20
C TYR A 248 -9.91 -9.53 5.61
N TYR A 249 -10.17 -10.53 4.78
CA TYR A 249 -11.16 -11.57 5.11
C TYR A 249 -10.74 -12.43 6.31
N ALA A 250 -9.44 -12.67 6.50
CA ALA A 250 -8.96 -13.35 7.71
C ALA A 250 -9.28 -12.58 9.00
N ARG A 251 -9.12 -11.25 9.00
CA ARG A 251 -9.39 -10.40 10.18
C ARG A 251 -10.88 -10.17 10.39
N GLU A 252 -11.59 -9.77 9.34
CA GLU A 252 -13.01 -9.40 9.43
C GLU A 252 -13.94 -10.60 9.69
N SER A 253 -13.56 -11.79 9.23
CA SER A 253 -14.38 -12.99 9.44
C SER A 253 -14.48 -13.41 10.90
N SER A 254 -13.54 -13.00 11.78
CA SER A 254 -13.51 -13.47 13.16
C SER A 254 -14.79 -13.15 13.92
N ALA A 255 -15.33 -11.93 13.73
CA ALA A 255 -16.55 -11.47 14.40
C ALA A 255 -17.81 -12.28 13.99
N LEU A 256 -17.83 -12.88 12.79
CA LEU A 256 -18.96 -13.66 12.29
C LEU A 256 -19.21 -14.95 13.08
N PHE A 257 -18.19 -15.47 13.74
CA PHE A 257 -18.28 -16.73 14.49
C PHE A 257 -18.53 -16.52 15.99
N GLY A 258 -18.50 -15.27 16.46
CA GLY A 258 -18.91 -14.91 17.80
C GLY A 258 -20.42 -14.99 17.96
N ARG A 259 -20.89 -15.56 19.07
CA ARG A 259 -22.31 -15.53 19.43
C ARG A 259 -22.67 -14.14 19.93
N THR A 260 -23.68 -13.53 19.31
CA THR A 260 -24.23 -12.23 19.72
C THR A 260 -25.59 -12.46 20.33
N ARG A 261 -25.77 -12.06 21.60
CA ARG A 261 -27.07 -12.15 22.28
C ARG A 261 -28.08 -11.21 21.62
N LEU A 262 -29.28 -11.74 21.36
CA LEU A 262 -30.43 -10.96 20.93
C LEU A 262 -31.38 -10.76 22.12
N GLY A 263 -31.86 -9.53 22.29
CA GLY A 263 -32.78 -9.20 23.39
C GLY A 263 -32.20 -9.39 24.79
N ASN A 264 -33.06 -9.22 25.78
CA ASN A 264 -32.72 -9.29 27.20
C ASN A 264 -33.85 -9.84 28.07
N PHE A 265 -34.75 -10.64 27.50
CA PHE A 265 -35.87 -11.23 28.23
C PHE A 265 -35.40 -12.21 29.31
N VAL A 266 -36.11 -12.23 30.44
CA VAL A 266 -35.78 -13.09 31.58
C VAL A 266 -36.26 -14.51 31.29
N GLY A 267 -35.37 -15.48 31.44
CA GLY A 267 -35.67 -16.90 31.19
C GLY A 267 -35.44 -17.34 29.73
N GLU A 268 -34.99 -16.43 28.86
CA GLU A 268 -34.74 -16.67 27.44
C GLU A 268 -33.31 -16.26 27.06
N LEU A 269 -32.65 -17.09 26.23
CA LEU A 269 -31.33 -16.82 25.67
C LEU A 269 -31.39 -17.02 24.16
N ASP A 270 -31.59 -15.92 23.44
CA ASP A 270 -31.49 -15.88 21.99
C ASP A 270 -30.08 -15.43 21.58
N GLU A 271 -29.49 -16.16 20.64
CA GLU A 271 -28.16 -15.86 20.11
C GLU A 271 -28.15 -15.95 18.59
N GLN A 272 -27.40 -15.05 17.95
CA GLN A 272 -27.09 -15.07 16.54
C GLN A 272 -25.61 -15.35 16.31
N TRP A 273 -25.32 -16.26 15.39
CA TRP A 273 -23.98 -16.48 14.82
C TRP A 273 -24.11 -17.02 13.40
N TYR A 274 -23.00 -17.07 12.67
CA TYR A 274 -22.97 -17.53 11.28
C TYR A 274 -22.37 -18.94 11.15
N GLN A 275 -22.87 -19.70 10.18
CA GLN A 275 -22.34 -21.02 9.80
C GLN A 275 -22.12 -21.09 8.28
N PRO A 276 -21.12 -21.86 7.80
CA PRO A 276 -20.92 -22.05 6.36
C PRO A 276 -22.06 -22.84 5.73
N ARG A 277 -22.16 -22.77 4.40
CA ARG A 277 -23.24 -23.37 3.61
C ARG A 277 -22.89 -24.73 3.01
N GLY A 278 -21.61 -25.04 2.78
CA GLY A 278 -21.18 -26.31 2.19
C GLY A 278 -20.00 -26.17 1.24
N VAL A 279 -20.14 -26.70 0.03
CA VAL A 279 -19.16 -26.58 -1.06
C VAL A 279 -19.46 -25.36 -1.92
N ALA A 280 -18.46 -24.52 -2.17
CA ALA A 280 -18.55 -23.36 -3.05
C ALA A 280 -17.85 -23.63 -4.39
N ALA A 281 -18.58 -23.47 -5.50
CA ALA A 281 -17.99 -23.42 -6.83
C ALA A 281 -17.44 -22.01 -7.10
N ILE A 282 -16.13 -21.90 -7.31
CA ILE A 282 -15.43 -20.63 -7.57
C ILE A 282 -15.11 -20.54 -9.07
N ILE A 283 -15.88 -19.74 -9.79
CA ILE A 283 -15.71 -19.50 -11.23
C ILE A 283 -15.22 -18.06 -11.42
N SER A 284 -13.93 -17.88 -11.69
CA SER A 284 -13.29 -16.57 -11.69
C SER A 284 -12.94 -16.07 -13.11
N PRO A 285 -12.95 -14.74 -13.34
CA PRO A 285 -12.64 -14.15 -14.65
C PRO A 285 -11.12 -14.04 -14.91
N TRP A 286 -10.75 -13.65 -16.12
CA TRP A 286 -9.36 -13.52 -16.58
C TRP A 286 -8.74 -12.12 -16.37
N ASN A 287 -9.55 -11.09 -16.13
CA ASN A 287 -9.08 -9.69 -16.07
C ASN A 287 -8.42 -9.31 -14.74
N PHE A 288 -8.75 -9.99 -13.65
CA PHE A 288 -8.05 -9.96 -12.37
C PHE A 288 -7.80 -11.41 -11.93
N PRO A 289 -6.91 -12.10 -12.64
CA PRO A 289 -6.88 -13.55 -12.58
C PRO A 289 -6.27 -14.09 -11.28
N LEU A 290 -5.55 -13.25 -10.51
CA LEU A 290 -5.14 -13.57 -9.16
C LEU A 290 -6.09 -12.96 -8.11
N ALA A 291 -6.29 -11.64 -8.09
CA ALA A 291 -7.04 -10.95 -7.04
C ALA A 291 -8.48 -11.45 -6.87
N ILE A 292 -9.29 -11.47 -7.94
CA ILE A 292 -10.70 -11.91 -7.84
C ILE A 292 -10.74 -13.41 -7.53
N CYS A 293 -9.87 -14.21 -8.17
CA CYS A 293 -9.81 -15.65 -7.93
C CYS A 293 -9.48 -15.96 -6.46
N ALA A 294 -8.45 -15.30 -5.92
CA ALA A 294 -8.05 -15.40 -4.53
C ALA A 294 -9.16 -14.89 -3.60
N GLY A 295 -9.72 -13.71 -3.84
CA GLY A 295 -10.77 -13.12 -3.00
C GLY A 295 -11.99 -14.02 -2.86
N MET A 296 -12.53 -14.53 -3.98
CA MET A 296 -13.65 -15.47 -3.94
C MET A 296 -13.30 -16.75 -3.20
N THR A 297 -12.11 -17.30 -3.46
CA THR A 297 -11.66 -18.57 -2.87
C THR A 297 -11.45 -18.44 -1.36
N VAL A 298 -10.69 -17.44 -0.91
CA VAL A 298 -10.34 -17.29 0.50
C VAL A 298 -11.52 -16.83 1.35
N ALA A 299 -12.48 -16.08 0.78
CA ALA A 299 -13.75 -15.77 1.45
C ALA A 299 -14.55 -17.04 1.75
N ALA A 300 -14.66 -17.96 0.79
CA ALA A 300 -15.33 -19.25 1.00
C ALA A 300 -14.61 -20.09 2.06
N LEU A 301 -13.29 -20.23 1.94
CA LEU A 301 -12.48 -21.05 2.84
C LEU A 301 -12.49 -20.53 4.28
N VAL A 302 -12.25 -19.23 4.48
CA VAL A 302 -12.17 -18.64 5.83
C VAL A 302 -13.52 -18.73 6.55
N THR A 303 -14.62 -18.65 5.79
CA THR A 303 -15.96 -18.78 6.36
C THR A 303 -16.35 -20.22 6.71
N GLY A 304 -15.52 -21.20 6.37
CA GLY A 304 -15.71 -22.62 6.68
C GLY A 304 -16.33 -23.45 5.56
N ASN A 305 -16.49 -22.89 4.36
CA ASN A 305 -16.90 -23.65 3.17
C ASN A 305 -15.69 -24.36 2.55
N CYS A 306 -15.92 -25.49 1.89
CA CYS A 306 -14.93 -26.05 0.96
C CYS A 306 -15.05 -25.34 -0.40
N ALA A 307 -14.00 -25.37 -1.22
CA ALA A 307 -13.95 -24.63 -2.48
C ALA A 307 -13.49 -25.49 -3.66
N VAL A 308 -14.19 -25.38 -4.78
CA VAL A 308 -13.81 -25.98 -6.06
C VAL A 308 -13.56 -24.87 -7.06
N VAL A 309 -12.31 -24.64 -7.43
CA VAL A 309 -11.87 -23.52 -8.27
C VAL A 309 -11.79 -23.94 -9.73
N LYS A 310 -12.57 -23.26 -10.58
CA LYS A 310 -12.49 -23.34 -12.05
C LYS A 310 -12.13 -21.96 -12.61
N PRO A 311 -10.84 -21.69 -12.87
CA PRO A 311 -10.42 -20.38 -13.36
C PRO A 311 -10.81 -20.17 -14.83
N ALA A 312 -10.81 -18.92 -15.29
CA ALA A 312 -10.87 -18.62 -16.71
C ALA A 312 -9.76 -19.35 -17.49
N GLU A 313 -10.11 -19.84 -18.68
CA GLU A 313 -9.24 -20.69 -19.50
C GLU A 313 -7.99 -19.96 -20.02
N GLN A 314 -8.03 -18.64 -20.05
CA GLN A 314 -6.93 -17.78 -20.48
C GLN A 314 -5.84 -17.65 -19.41
N THR A 315 -6.17 -17.86 -18.13
CA THR A 315 -5.26 -17.61 -17.00
C THR A 315 -5.22 -18.75 -15.97
N PRO A 316 -5.06 -20.02 -16.39
CA PRO A 316 -5.06 -21.16 -15.48
C PRO A 316 -3.74 -21.31 -14.70
N GLY A 317 -2.63 -20.76 -15.21
CA GLY A 317 -1.29 -20.83 -14.60
C GLY A 317 -1.20 -20.06 -13.29
N ILE A 318 -1.60 -18.78 -13.28
CA ILE A 318 -1.61 -17.98 -12.05
C ILE A 318 -2.60 -18.53 -11.02
N ALA A 319 -3.77 -19.02 -11.46
CA ALA A 319 -4.75 -19.63 -10.59
C ALA A 319 -4.22 -20.92 -9.94
N LYS A 320 -3.49 -21.74 -10.70
CA LYS A 320 -2.81 -22.93 -10.17
C LYS A 320 -1.80 -22.57 -9.08
N ILE A 321 -1.00 -21.52 -9.29
CA ILE A 321 -0.03 -21.04 -8.30
C ILE A 321 -0.74 -20.51 -7.04
N MET A 322 -1.88 -19.82 -7.20
CA MET A 322 -2.70 -19.39 -6.08
C MET A 322 -3.17 -20.60 -5.24
N CYS A 323 -3.69 -21.65 -5.88
CA CYS A 323 -4.06 -22.88 -5.18
C CYS A 323 -2.86 -23.56 -4.51
N ASP A 324 -1.69 -23.58 -5.16
CA ASP A 324 -0.46 -24.11 -4.56
C ASP A 324 -0.04 -23.36 -3.31
N ILE A 325 -0.14 -22.02 -3.32
CA ILE A 325 0.15 -21.18 -2.15
C ILE A 325 -0.83 -21.48 -1.02
N LEU A 326 -2.13 -21.63 -1.30
CA LEU A 326 -3.13 -21.97 -0.29
C LEU A 326 -2.89 -23.36 0.31
N TRP A 327 -2.52 -24.36 -0.50
CA TRP A 327 -2.16 -25.68 0.03
C TRP A 327 -0.89 -25.61 0.89
N GLN A 328 0.12 -24.84 0.46
CA GLN A 328 1.35 -24.62 1.23
C GLN A 328 1.10 -23.87 2.54
N SER A 329 0.07 -23.02 2.60
CA SER A 329 -0.29 -22.27 3.81
C SER A 329 -1.05 -23.11 4.84
N GLY A 330 -1.39 -24.35 4.50
CA GLY A 330 -2.05 -25.32 5.39
C GLY A 330 -3.53 -25.55 5.09
N ILE A 331 -4.06 -25.03 3.96
CA ILE A 331 -5.40 -25.43 3.50
C ILE A 331 -5.35 -26.89 3.03
N PRO A 332 -6.18 -27.80 3.56
CA PRO A 332 -6.18 -29.20 3.15
C PRO A 332 -6.54 -29.39 1.67
N ARG A 333 -5.90 -30.38 1.02
CA ARG A 333 -6.13 -30.68 -0.41
C ARG A 333 -7.51 -31.25 -0.72
N ASP A 334 -8.17 -31.82 0.27
CA ASP A 334 -9.56 -32.30 0.18
C ASP A 334 -10.59 -31.18 0.41
N VAL A 335 -10.16 -30.02 0.95
CA VAL A 335 -11.00 -28.83 1.17
C VAL A 335 -10.95 -27.86 -0.02
N LEU A 336 -9.80 -27.73 -0.68
CA LEU A 336 -9.60 -26.86 -1.84
C LEU A 336 -9.20 -27.68 -3.07
N HIS A 337 -10.05 -27.65 -4.09
CA HIS A 337 -9.85 -28.33 -5.36
C HIS A 337 -9.61 -27.35 -6.51
N PHE A 338 -8.80 -27.76 -7.48
CA PHE A 338 -8.49 -26.98 -8.68
C PHE A 338 -8.85 -27.79 -9.92
N VAL A 339 -9.79 -27.29 -10.71
CA VAL A 339 -10.43 -28.01 -11.83
C VAL A 339 -10.44 -27.14 -13.10
N PRO A 340 -9.29 -26.95 -13.76
CA PRO A 340 -9.21 -26.13 -14.98
C PRO A 340 -9.85 -26.86 -16.16
N GLY A 341 -10.76 -26.20 -16.86
CA GLY A 341 -11.45 -26.80 -18.01
C GLY A 341 -12.46 -25.86 -18.65
N PRO A 342 -13.07 -26.23 -19.78
CA PRO A 342 -13.94 -25.34 -20.54
C PRO A 342 -15.18 -24.91 -19.76
N GLY A 343 -15.61 -23.66 -19.94
CA GLY A 343 -16.79 -23.12 -19.27
C GLY A 343 -18.07 -23.91 -19.56
N GLU A 344 -18.27 -24.28 -20.82
CA GLU A 344 -19.45 -24.98 -21.33
C GLU A 344 -19.58 -26.44 -20.86
N THR A 345 -18.50 -27.05 -20.36
CA THR A 345 -18.50 -28.43 -19.85
C THR A 345 -18.25 -28.46 -18.34
N VAL A 346 -17.03 -28.19 -17.91
CA VAL A 346 -16.61 -28.24 -16.50
C VAL A 346 -17.33 -27.15 -15.69
N GLY A 347 -17.35 -25.92 -16.20
CA GLY A 347 -18.05 -24.81 -15.53
C GLY A 347 -19.56 -25.09 -15.40
N ALA A 348 -20.19 -25.55 -16.48
CA ALA A 348 -21.61 -25.90 -16.50
C ALA A 348 -21.95 -27.08 -15.56
N ALA A 349 -21.02 -28.04 -15.38
CA ALA A 349 -21.21 -29.16 -14.47
C ALA A 349 -21.15 -28.74 -12.99
N LEU A 350 -20.39 -27.69 -12.65
CA LEU A 350 -20.27 -27.20 -11.26
C LEU A 350 -21.51 -26.44 -10.76
N VAL A 351 -22.40 -26.01 -11.66
CA VAL A 351 -23.58 -25.18 -11.32
C VAL A 351 -24.91 -25.92 -11.48
N ARG A 352 -24.88 -27.21 -11.82
CA ARG A 352 -26.07 -28.07 -11.99
C ARG A 352 -26.17 -29.06 -10.85
#